data_AF-A0A5B8BR18-F1
#
_entry.id   AF-A0A5B8BR18-F1
#
_cell.length_a   1.000
_cell.length_b   1.000
_cell.length_c   1.000
_cell.angle_alpha   90.00
_cell.angle_beta   90.00
_cell.angle_gamma   90.00
#
_symmetry.space_group_name_H-M   'P 1'
#
loop_
_entity.id
_entity.type
_entity.pdbx_description
1 polymer ?
#
loop_
_entity_poly.entity_id
_entity_poly.type
_entity_poly.pdbx_seq_one_letter_code
_entity_poly.pdbx_strand_id
1 'polypeptide(L)'
;MAYVTDPGMDVKVARALRRGRKSLVLAYLFWLFCGGLGVHRFYLGAWVTGAAQAVLVLLGLALVLEGVGLPMLMAWLVWLLIDAFYIPALARKRVWV
;
A
#
# COMPACT_ATOMS: atom_id res chain seq x y z
N MET A 1 17.06 17.68 34.14
CA MET A 1 16.01 16.87 33.49
C MET A 1 16.69 15.65 32.86
N ALA A 2 17.11 14.71 33.70
CA ALA A 2 17.75 13.47 33.26
C ALA A 2 16.66 12.40 33.25
N TYR A 3 16.27 11.95 32.06
CA TYR A 3 15.44 10.75 31.95
C TYR A 3 16.27 9.58 32.49
N VAL A 4 15.91 9.09 33.67
CA VAL A 4 16.39 7.81 34.18
C VAL A 4 15.97 6.74 33.16
N THR A 5 16.94 6.21 32.43
CA THR A 5 16.78 5.05 31.55
C THR A 5 16.73 3.80 32.42
N ASP A 6 15.52 3.39 32.82
CA ASP A 6 15.28 2.04 33.34
C ASP A 6 15.50 1.04 32.19
N PRO A 7 16.48 0.11 32.25
CA PRO A 7 16.80 -0.80 31.14
C PRO A 7 15.61 -1.61 30.61
N GLY A 8 14.55 -1.77 31.39
CA GLY A 8 13.31 -2.44 30.96
C GLY A 8 12.36 -1.54 30.15
N MET A 9 12.45 -0.21 30.29
CA MET A 9 11.61 0.77 29.59
C MET A 9 12.09 1.00 28.16
N ASP A 10 13.40 1.06 27.91
CA ASP A 10 13.97 1.18 26.57
C ASP A 10 13.62 -0.03 25.68
N VAL A 11 13.62 -1.26 26.21
CA VAL A 11 13.17 -2.43 25.43
C VAL A 11 11.68 -2.36 25.11
N LYS A 12 10.84 -1.90 26.06
CA LYS A 12 9.39 -1.75 25.85
C LYS A 12 9.09 -0.65 24.83
N VAL A 13 9.76 0.49 24.93
CA VAL A 13 9.63 1.61 24.00
C VAL A 13 10.14 1.21 22.62
N ALA A 14 11.32 0.58 22.51
CA ALA A 14 11.85 0.08 21.25
C ALA A 14 10.90 -0.95 20.60
N ARG A 15 10.26 -1.81 21.40
CA ARG A 15 9.29 -2.81 20.93
C ARG A 15 7.96 -2.16 20.52
N ALA A 16 7.49 -1.14 21.24
CA ALA A 16 6.31 -0.35 20.91
C ALA A 16 6.49 0.44 19.59
N LEU A 17 7.68 1.04 19.40
CA LEU A 17 8.04 1.72 18.15
C LEU A 17 8.10 0.76 16.96
N ARG A 18 8.58 -0.47 17.18
CA ARG A 18 8.59 -1.53 16.14
C ARG A 18 7.20 -2.06 15.80
N ARG A 19 6.28 -2.09 16.77
CA ARG A 19 4.91 -2.63 16.62
C ARG A 19 4.03 -1.79 15.68
N GLY A 20 4.31 -0.49 15.54
CA GLY A 20 3.53 0.41 14.69
C GLY A 20 3.91 0.41 13.21
N ARG A 21 4.87 -0.42 12.77
CA ARG A 21 5.28 -0.49 11.37
C ARG A 21 4.45 -1.55 10.64
N LYS A 22 3.75 -1.16 9.58
CA LYS A 22 2.99 -2.10 8.74
C LYS A 22 3.95 -3.11 8.10
N SER A 23 3.50 -4.36 7.96
CA SER A 23 4.35 -5.43 7.44
C SER A 23 4.54 -5.29 5.94
N LEU A 24 5.80 -5.13 5.52
CA LEU A 24 6.20 -5.03 4.12
C LEU A 24 5.87 -6.31 3.34
N VAL A 25 6.07 -7.45 3.99
CA VAL A 25 5.76 -8.78 3.45
C VAL A 25 4.26 -8.91 3.16
N LEU A 26 3.43 -8.44 4.08
CA LEU A 26 1.97 -8.50 3.92
C LEU A 26 1.49 -7.57 2.81
N ALA A 27 2.14 -6.41 2.64
CA ALA A 27 1.84 -5.50 1.53
C ALA A 27 2.15 -6.13 0.16
N TYR A 28 3.28 -6.83 0.01
CA TYR A 28 3.59 -7.58 -1.21
C TYR A 28 2.67 -8.78 -1.43
N LEU A 29 2.24 -9.45 -0.36
CA LEU A 29 1.26 -10.52 -0.45
C LEU A 29 -0.08 -9.99 -1.01
N PHE A 30 -0.56 -8.86 -0.49
CA PHE A 30 -1.75 -8.21 -1.03
C PHE A 30 -1.57 -7.70 -2.45
N TRP A 31 -0.37 -7.27 -2.82
CA TRP A 31 -0.07 -6.88 -4.20
C TRP A 31 -0.12 -8.08 -5.16
N LEU A 32 0.39 -9.25 -4.75
CA LEU A 32 0.37 -10.44 -5.60
C LEU A 32 -1.05 -11.01 -5.78
N PHE A 33 -1.84 -11.10 -4.70
CA PHE A 33 -3.18 -11.71 -4.74
C PHE A 33 -4.30 -10.72 -5.10
N CYS A 34 -4.19 -9.49 -4.65
CA CYS A 34 -5.23 -8.47 -4.75
C CYS A 34 -4.71 -7.14 -5.34
N GLY A 35 -3.51 -7.12 -5.93
CA GLY A 35 -2.88 -5.89 -6.40
C GLY A 35 -3.71 -5.20 -7.47
N GLY A 36 -4.47 -5.97 -8.22
CA GLY A 36 -5.33 -5.40 -9.23
C GLY A 36 -6.45 -4.51 -8.69
N LEU A 37 -6.97 -4.85 -7.51
CA LEU A 37 -8.07 -4.13 -6.85
C LEU A 37 -7.58 -3.00 -5.93
N GLY A 38 -6.26 -2.80 -5.81
CA GLY A 38 -5.68 -1.74 -4.97
C GLY A 38 -5.67 -2.05 -3.46
N VAL A 39 -5.90 -3.31 -3.05
CA VAL A 39 -6.00 -3.74 -1.64
C VAL A 39 -4.70 -3.48 -0.85
N HIS A 40 -3.55 -3.63 -1.49
CA HIS A 40 -2.25 -3.32 -0.87
C HIS A 40 -2.13 -1.83 -0.48
N ARG A 41 -2.75 -0.91 -1.23
CA ARG A 41 -2.73 0.54 -0.91
C ARG A 41 -3.66 0.88 0.23
N PHE A 42 -4.82 0.22 0.33
CA PHE A 42 -5.70 0.32 1.51
C PHE A 42 -4.98 -0.16 2.76
N TYR A 43 -4.28 -1.31 2.68
CA TYR A 43 -3.46 -1.79 3.80
C TYR A 43 -2.36 -0.80 4.18
N LEU A 44 -1.72 -0.13 3.21
CA LEU A 44 -0.68 0.87 3.48
C LEU A 44 -1.21 2.24 3.92
N GLY A 45 -2.53 2.46 3.95
CA GLY A 45 -3.16 3.73 4.35
C GLY A 45 -3.33 4.75 3.23
N ALA A 46 -3.04 4.38 1.98
CA ALA A 46 -3.19 5.23 0.80
C ALA A 46 -4.54 5.00 0.11
N TRP A 47 -5.64 5.20 0.86
CA TRP A 47 -7.01 4.85 0.44
C TRP A 47 -7.47 5.58 -0.83
N VAL A 48 -7.11 6.86 -1.02
CA VAL A 48 -7.48 7.65 -2.21
C VAL A 48 -6.92 7.00 -3.47
N THR A 49 -5.64 6.66 -3.46
CA THR A 49 -4.98 6.04 -4.62
C THR A 49 -5.41 4.58 -4.82
N GLY A 50 -5.76 3.85 -3.75
CA GLY A 50 -6.36 2.52 -3.85
C GLY A 50 -7.75 2.57 -4.51
N ALA A 51 -8.58 3.53 -4.13
CA ALA A 51 -9.90 3.73 -4.73
C ALA A 51 -9.80 4.13 -6.21
N ALA A 52 -8.87 5.01 -6.56
CA ALA A 52 -8.63 5.37 -7.96
C ALA A 52 -8.25 4.13 -8.81
N GLN A 53 -7.41 3.26 -8.27
CA GLN A 53 -6.97 2.03 -8.94
C GLN A 53 -8.13 1.04 -9.13
N ALA A 54 -9.02 0.90 -8.14
CA ALA A 54 -10.23 0.09 -8.24
C ALA A 54 -11.19 0.63 -9.31
N VAL A 55 -11.44 1.95 -9.32
CA VAL A 55 -12.27 2.60 -10.34
C VAL A 55 -11.70 2.42 -11.74
N LEU A 56 -10.37 2.54 -11.90
CA LEU A 56 -9.72 2.36 -13.20
C LEU A 56 -9.91 0.95 -13.75
N VAL A 57 -9.85 -0.08 -12.90
CA VAL A 57 -10.14 -1.48 -13.29
C VAL A 57 -11.59 -1.67 -13.67
N LEU A 58 -12.51 -1.16 -12.86
CA LEU A 58 -13.94 -1.30 -13.10
C LEU A 58 -14.33 -0.62 -14.42
N LEU A 59 -13.83 0.60 -14.64
CA LEU A 59 -14.06 1.36 -15.86
C LEU A 59 -13.36 0.73 -17.07
N GLY A 60 -12.13 0.25 -16.89
CA GLY A 60 -11.37 -0.46 -17.92
C GLY A 60 -12.05 -1.75 -18.37
N LEU A 61 -12.63 -2.53 -17.45
CA LEU A 61 -13.44 -3.70 -17.78
C LEU A 61 -14.74 -3.30 -18.49
N ALA A 62 -15.47 -2.31 -17.97
CA ALA A 62 -16.74 -1.87 -18.56
C ALA A 62 -16.59 -1.38 -20.00
N LEU A 63 -15.47 -0.69 -20.30
CA LEU A 63 -15.18 -0.15 -21.62
C LEU A 63 -14.40 -1.11 -22.52
N VAL A 64 -14.09 -2.33 -22.07
CA VAL A 64 -13.27 -3.28 -22.85
C VAL A 64 -13.96 -3.71 -24.14
N LEU A 65 -15.29 -3.83 -24.10
CA LEU A 65 -16.11 -4.22 -25.26
C LEU A 65 -16.18 -3.12 -26.32
N GLU A 66 -16.06 -1.86 -25.90
CA GLU A 66 -16.03 -0.68 -26.77
C GLU A 66 -14.63 -0.43 -27.36
N GLY A 67 -13.65 -1.32 -27.11
CA GLY A 67 -12.27 -1.21 -27.59
C GLY A 67 -11.39 -0.20 -26.83
N VAL A 68 -11.99 0.73 -26.07
CA VAL A 68 -11.29 1.75 -25.28
C VAL A 68 -10.72 1.20 -23.97
N GLY A 69 -11.25 0.08 -23.46
CA GLY A 69 -10.75 -0.54 -22.23
C GLY A 69 -9.35 -1.13 -22.34
N LEU A 70 -8.91 -1.56 -23.53
CA LEU A 70 -7.57 -2.13 -23.76
C LEU A 70 -6.42 -1.18 -23.37
N PRO A 71 -6.32 0.05 -23.92
CA PRO A 71 -5.28 1.00 -23.51
C PRO A 71 -5.42 1.41 -22.04
N MET A 72 -6.64 1.46 -21.49
CA MET A 72 -6.87 1.74 -20.07
C MET A 72 -6.29 0.63 -19.16
N LEU A 73 -6.51 -0.63 -19.51
CA LEU A 73 -5.97 -1.79 -18.79
C LEU A 73 -4.46 -1.92 -18.96
N MET A 74 -3.90 -1.51 -20.10
CA MET A 74 -2.45 -1.41 -20.30
C MET A 74 -1.84 -0.36 -19.37
N ALA A 75 -2.43 0.83 -19.29
CA ALA A 75 -1.99 1.88 -18.36
C ALA A 75 -2.10 1.42 -16.90
N TRP A 76 -3.17 0.70 -16.56
CA TRP A 76 -3.33 0.09 -15.24
C TRP A 76 -2.25 -0.97 -14.96
N LEU A 77 -1.89 -1.81 -15.94
CA LEU A 77 -0.87 -2.84 -15.76
C LEU A 77 0.51 -2.21 -15.52
N VAL A 78 0.84 -1.15 -16.26
CA VAL A 78 2.05 -0.36 -16.04
C VAL A 78 2.04 0.26 -14.64
N TRP A 79 0.91 0.82 -14.22
CA TRP A 79 0.76 1.35 -12.87
C TRP A 79 0.94 0.26 -11.80
N LEU A 80 0.38 -0.94 -12.00
CA LEU A 80 0.52 -2.06 -11.08
C LEU A 80 1.98 -2.52 -10.91
N LEU A 81 2.77 -2.48 -11.99
CA LEU A 81 4.22 -2.71 -11.97
C LEU A 81 4.96 -1.61 -11.21
N ILE A 82 4.62 -0.34 -11.47
CA ILE A 82 5.22 0.81 -10.78
C ILE A 82 4.95 0.71 -9.27
N ASP A 83 3.75 0.26 -8.87
CA ASP A 83 3.36 0.14 -7.47
C ASP A 83 4.28 -0.78 -6.66
N ALA A 84 4.87 -1.82 -7.28
CA ALA A 84 5.85 -2.67 -6.61
C ALA A 84 7.03 -1.87 -6.06
N PHE A 85 7.47 -0.82 -6.77
CA PHE A 85 8.53 0.08 -6.33
C PHE A 85 8.06 1.09 -5.27
N TYR A 86 6.77 1.44 -5.25
CA TYR A 86 6.20 2.38 -4.28
C TYR A 86 5.81 1.73 -2.95
N ILE A 87 5.56 0.41 -2.90
CA ILE A 87 5.23 -0.32 -1.66
C ILE A 87 6.27 -0.09 -0.54
N PRO A 88 7.59 -0.21 -0.78
CA PRO A 88 8.60 0.09 0.24
C PRO A 88 8.56 1.55 0.72
N ALA A 89 8.28 2.49 -0.19
CA ALA A 89 8.19 3.91 0.14
C ALA A 89 6.95 4.21 0.99
N LEU A 90 5.79 3.63 0.65
CA LEU A 90 4.55 3.77 1.41
C LEU A 90 4.63 3.09 2.78
N ALA A 91 5.24 1.90 2.87
CA ALA A 91 5.39 1.19 4.14
C ALA A 91 6.26 1.94 5.17
N ARG A 92 7.15 2.82 4.71
CA ARG A 92 7.94 3.72 5.57
C ARG A 92 7.20 4.99 5.96
N LYS A 93 6.19 5.42 5.19
CA LYS A 93 5.37 6.59 5.56
C LYS A 93 4.44 6.22 6.70
N ARG A 94 4.69 6.85 7.85
CA ARG A 94 3.81 6.78 9.02
C ARG A 94 2.63 7.73 8.78
N VAL A 95 1.65 7.30 7.99
CA VAL A 95 0.41 8.05 7.77
C VAL A 95 -0.42 7.93 9.04
N TRP A 96 -0.27 8.90 9.94
CA TRP A 96 -1.22 9.15 11.01
C TRP A 96 -2.36 9.96 10.41
N VAL A 97 -3.51 9.32 10.26
CA VAL A 97 -4.80 10.02 10.11
C VAL A 97 -5.43 10.04 11.48
#